data_AF-A0A8D2PXK0-F1
#
_entry.id   AF-A0A8D2PXK0-F1
#
_cell.length_a   1.000
_cell.length_b   1.000
_cell.length_c   1.000
_cell.angle_alpha   90.00
_cell.angle_beta   90.00
_cell.angle_gamma   90.00
#
_symmetry.space_group_name_H-M   'P 1'
#
loop_
_entity.id
_entity.type
_entity.pdbx_description
1 polymer ?
#
loop_
_entity_poly.entity_id
_entity_poly.type
_entity_poly.pdbx_seq_one_letter_code
_entity_poly.pdbx_strand_id
1 'polypeptide(L)'
;LAGDVAATKIVELAKKNREMTAEFESERARVKQLNHKVKELERELQAATEKIHSLGGDAAGIKGSPLKILEGNLAEGPEVKALQEKLSAANAKVTEYRNQLQNVKQELKLTQKILAKEVGEDVNIQSLLTNLGSWRGRAQQILLLQTRPSSSPRVF
;
A
#
# COMPACT_ATOMS: atom_id res chain seq x y z
N LEU A 1 5.23 -29.80 -23.49
CA LEU A 1 6.22 -28.73 -23.22
C LEU A 1 5.60 -27.48 -22.60
N ALA A 2 4.53 -26.88 -23.14
CA ALA A 2 3.89 -25.69 -22.51
C ALA A 2 3.25 -25.97 -21.13
N GLY A 3 2.74 -27.18 -20.88
CA GLY A 3 2.15 -27.58 -19.60
C GLY A 3 3.15 -27.59 -18.43
N ASP A 4 4.40 -28.00 -18.67
CA ASP A 4 5.45 -28.02 -17.63
C ASP A 4 5.88 -26.60 -17.20
N VAL A 5 5.88 -25.65 -18.15
CA VAL A 5 6.20 -24.25 -17.87
C VAL A 5 5.08 -23.59 -17.05
N ALA A 6 3.81 -23.92 -17.33
CA ALA A 6 2.69 -23.44 -16.52
C ALA A 6 2.71 -24.04 -15.11
N ALA A 7 2.98 -25.34 -14.98
CA ALA A 7 3.05 -26.04 -13.69
C ALA A 7 4.16 -25.47 -12.79
N THR A 8 5.36 -25.24 -13.35
CA THR A 8 6.47 -24.62 -12.60
C THR A 8 6.12 -23.21 -12.13
N LYS A 9 5.44 -22.40 -12.97
CA LYS A 9 5.05 -21.04 -12.59
C LYS A 9 3.99 -21.00 -11.50
N ILE A 10 3.03 -21.93 -11.53
CA ILE A 10 2.02 -22.07 -10.47
C ILE A 10 2.69 -22.40 -9.13
N VAL A 11 3.67 -23.32 -9.13
CA VAL A 11 4.41 -23.67 -7.91
C VAL A 11 5.24 -22.50 -7.38
N GLU A 12 5.92 -21.76 -8.25
CA GLU A 12 6.65 -20.54 -7.85
C GLU A 12 5.73 -19.49 -7.24
N LEU A 13 4.60 -19.19 -7.89
CA LEU A 13 3.63 -18.23 -7.39
C LEU A 13 3.03 -18.67 -6.07
N ALA A 14 2.74 -19.97 -5.91
CA ALA A 14 2.26 -20.52 -4.65
C ALA A 14 3.29 -20.40 -3.52
N LYS A 15 4.58 -20.65 -3.80
CA LYS A 15 5.67 -20.43 -2.83
C LYS A 15 5.76 -18.96 -2.42
N LYS A 16 5.77 -18.05 -3.39
CA LYS A 16 5.83 -16.61 -3.13
C LYS A 16 4.61 -16.10 -2.36
N ASN A 17 3.42 -16.66 -2.61
CA ASN A 17 2.20 -16.31 -1.89
C ASN A 17 2.28 -16.77 -0.41
N ARG A 18 2.83 -17.96 -0.15
CA ARG A 18 3.08 -18.43 1.23
C ARG A 18 4.08 -17.56 1.97
N GLU A 19 5.20 -17.22 1.32
CA GLU A 19 6.23 -16.33 1.90
C GLU A 19 5.64 -14.95 2.23
N MET A 20 4.92 -14.34 1.29
CA MET A 20 4.27 -13.04 1.49
C MET A 20 3.24 -13.07 2.63
N THR A 21 2.51 -14.19 2.77
CA THR A 21 1.55 -14.36 3.87
C THR A 21 2.27 -14.42 5.21
N ALA A 22 3.38 -15.18 5.31
CA ALA A 22 4.17 -15.28 6.53
C ALA A 22 4.81 -13.94 6.92
N GLU A 23 5.35 -13.20 5.95
CA GLU A 23 5.89 -11.85 6.18
C GLU A 23 4.80 -10.88 6.67
N PHE A 24 3.62 -10.91 6.06
CA PHE A 24 2.50 -10.07 6.49
C PHE A 24 2.05 -10.37 7.93
N GLU A 25 1.96 -11.64 8.31
CA GLU A 25 1.60 -12.03 9.68
C GLU A 25 2.66 -11.62 10.70
N SER A 26 3.95 -11.78 10.36
CA SER A 26 5.08 -11.33 11.18
C SER A 26 5.05 -9.81 11.40
N GLU A 27 4.87 -9.04 10.33
CA GLU A 27 4.81 -7.58 10.43
C GLU A 27 3.57 -7.12 11.21
N ARG A 28 2.43 -7.80 11.02
CA ARG A 28 1.22 -7.54 11.81
C ARG A 28 1.44 -7.82 13.29
N ALA A 29 2.20 -8.85 13.65
CA ALA A 29 2.56 -9.13 15.04
C ALA A 29 3.50 -8.05 15.60
N ARG A 30 4.51 -7.63 14.83
CA ARG A 30 5.44 -6.56 15.19
C ARG A 30 4.71 -5.24 15.45
N VAL A 31 3.77 -4.86 14.58
CA VAL A 31 2.92 -3.66 14.75
C VAL A 31 2.11 -3.73 16.04
N LYS A 32 1.54 -4.90 16.38
CA LYS A 32 0.84 -5.06 17.65
C LYS A 32 1.80 -4.86 18.82
N GLN A 33 2.96 -5.50 18.81
CA GLN A 33 3.94 -5.37 19.90
C GLN A 33 4.40 -3.92 20.10
N LEU A 34 4.73 -3.23 19.01
CA LEU A 34 5.15 -1.82 19.06
C LEU A 34 4.03 -0.91 19.61
N ASN A 35 2.78 -1.14 19.21
CA ASN A 35 1.64 -0.40 19.77
C ASN A 35 1.45 -0.62 21.27
N HIS A 36 1.69 -1.85 21.76
CA HIS A 36 1.65 -2.10 23.21
C HIS A 36 2.78 -1.35 23.93
N LYS A 37 3.98 -1.33 23.36
CA LYS A 37 5.12 -0.63 23.94
C LYS A 37 4.93 0.88 23.97
N VAL A 38 4.35 1.46 22.92
CA VAL A 38 3.98 2.89 22.89
C VAL A 38 3.02 3.20 24.03
N LYS A 39 1.93 2.42 24.18
CA LYS A 39 0.96 2.64 25.27
C LYS A 39 1.56 2.47 26.67
N GLU A 40 2.53 1.58 26.83
CA GLU A 40 3.25 1.39 28.09
C GLU A 40 4.10 2.62 28.41
N LEU A 41 4.91 3.08 27.45
CA LEU A 41 5.75 4.27 27.61
C LEU A 41 4.92 5.54 27.83
N GLU A 42 3.77 5.68 27.17
CA GLU A 42 2.83 6.79 27.41
C GLU A 42 2.31 6.79 28.86
N ARG A 43 1.99 5.62 29.42
CA ARG A 43 1.57 5.51 30.83
C ARG A 43 2.71 5.80 31.80
N GLU A 44 3.92 5.30 31.53
CA GLU A 44 5.10 5.59 32.35
C GLU A 44 5.42 7.10 32.37
N LEU A 45 5.32 7.75 31.20
CA LEU A 45 5.52 9.19 31.08
C LEU A 45 4.47 9.96 31.87
N GLN A 46 3.19 9.60 31.75
CA GLN A 46 2.11 10.20 32.53
C GLN A 46 2.33 10.05 34.05
N ALA A 47 2.72 8.86 34.50
CA ALA A 47 3.02 8.60 35.91
C ALA A 47 4.24 9.40 36.41
N ALA A 48 5.27 9.57 35.58
CA ALA A 48 6.43 10.40 35.90
C ALA A 48 6.04 11.89 36.02
N THR A 49 5.21 12.39 35.11
CA THR A 49 4.68 13.76 35.15
C THR A 49 3.83 14.01 36.40
N GLU A 50 2.98 13.07 36.79
CA GLU A 50 2.17 13.15 38.02
C GLU A 50 3.06 13.14 39.28
N LYS A 51 4.11 12.31 39.28
CA LYS A 51 5.08 12.26 40.39
C LYS A 51 5.83 13.58 40.55
N ILE A 52 6.25 14.21 39.45
CA ILE A 52 6.88 15.54 39.45
C ILE A 52 5.92 16.60 40.03
N HIS A 53 4.65 16.57 39.64
CA HIS A 53 3.64 17.49 40.20
C HIS A 53 3.39 17.25 41.70
N SER A 54 3.41 16.00 42.16
CA SER A 54 3.21 15.66 43.58
C SER A 54 4.39 16.05 44.49
N LEU A 55 5.60 16.17 43.94
CA LEU A 55 6.82 16.54 44.67
C LEU A 55 7.09 18.06 44.68
N GLY A 56 6.32 18.86 43.93
CA GLY A 56 6.49 20.32 43.77
C GLY A 56 5.42 21.16 44.47
N GLY A 57 4.88 20.69 45.59
CA GLY A 57 3.66 21.21 46.23
C GLY A 57 3.78 22.43 47.15
N ASP A 58 4.94 23.06 47.33
CA ASP A 58 5.09 24.22 48.23
C ASP A 58 6.04 25.28 47.67
N ALA A 59 5.53 26.17 46.82
CA ALA A 59 5.99 27.57 46.70
C ALA A 59 5.07 28.33 45.73
N ALA A 60 3.96 28.83 46.26
CA ALA A 60 3.22 29.89 45.59
C ALA A 60 4.11 31.13 45.43
N GLY A 61 4.36 31.55 44.19
CA GLY A 61 4.73 32.93 43.90
C GLY A 61 6.03 33.17 43.13
N ILE A 62 6.25 32.54 41.98
CA ILE A 62 7.11 33.15 40.94
C ILE A 62 6.41 33.04 39.59
N LYS A 63 5.94 34.21 39.14
CA LYS A 63 5.49 34.51 37.79
C LYS A 63 6.57 34.07 36.80
N GLY A 64 6.23 33.15 35.91
CA GLY A 64 7.11 32.70 34.83
C GLY A 64 7.14 31.19 34.77
N SER A 65 6.20 30.63 34.01
CA SER A 65 6.13 29.21 33.65
C SER A 65 7.53 28.61 33.40
N PRO A 66 8.01 27.67 34.23
CA PRO A 66 9.25 26.92 33.94
C PRO A 66 9.15 26.12 32.63
N LEU A 67 7.92 25.89 32.14
CA LEU A 67 7.66 25.27 30.84
C LEU A 67 8.31 26.04 29.68
N LYS A 68 8.38 27.38 29.72
CA LYS A 68 9.02 28.17 28.64
C LYS A 68 10.54 28.21 28.70
N ILE A 69 11.16 27.85 29.83
CA ILE A 69 12.63 27.82 29.97
C ILE A 69 13.16 26.42 29.64
N LEU A 70 12.38 25.37 29.90
CA LEU A 70 12.75 23.99 29.55
C LEU A 70 12.50 23.66 28.08
N GLU A 71 11.54 24.32 27.42
CA GLU A 71 11.30 24.18 25.98
C GLU A 71 12.44 24.76 25.12
N GLY A 72 13.32 25.58 25.71
CA GLY A 72 14.46 26.21 25.02
C GLY A 72 15.83 25.59 25.29
N ASN A 73 15.99 24.69 26.29
CA ASN A 73 17.32 24.32 26.79
C ASN A 73 17.53 22.86 27.22
N LEU A 74 16.57 21.95 26.99
CA LEU A 74 16.95 20.54 26.86
C LEU A 74 17.55 20.39 25.48
N ALA A 75 18.88 20.42 25.41
CA ALA A 75 19.61 20.06 24.22
C ALA A 75 19.14 18.68 23.73
N GLU A 76 18.19 18.69 22.79
CA GLU A 76 18.22 17.74 21.69
C GLU A 76 19.62 17.91 21.11
N GLY A 77 20.54 17.01 21.45
CA GLY A 77 21.83 16.99 20.80
C GLY A 77 21.62 17.05 19.28
N PRO A 78 22.56 17.61 18.51
CA PRO A 78 22.43 17.69 17.04
C PRO A 78 22.03 16.35 16.41
N GLU A 79 22.38 15.24 17.06
CA GLU A 79 21.97 13.88 16.73
C GLU A 79 20.47 13.59 16.93
N VAL A 80 19.82 14.01 18.03
CA VAL A 80 18.37 13.81 18.26
C VAL A 80 17.56 14.60 17.24
N LYS A 81 17.97 15.84 16.98
CA LYS A 81 17.32 16.69 15.98
C LYS A 81 17.47 16.12 14.56
N ALA A 82 18.67 15.64 14.21
CA ALA A 82 18.90 14.97 12.94
C ALA A 82 18.08 13.67 12.80
N LEU A 83 17.93 12.90 13.88
CA LEU A 83 17.10 11.70 13.89
C LEU A 83 15.61 12.05 13.74
N GLN A 84 15.14 13.12 14.39
CA GLN A 84 13.76 13.59 14.28
C GLN A 84 13.44 14.10 12.85
N GLU A 85 14.34 14.85 12.24
CA GLU A 85 14.21 15.27 10.84
C GLU A 85 14.21 14.07 9.89
N LYS A 86 15.09 13.08 10.12
CA LYS A 86 15.15 11.85 9.32
C LYS A 86 13.88 11.01 9.47
N LEU A 87 13.32 10.92 10.67
CA LEU A 87 12.04 10.26 10.94
C LEU A 87 10.90 10.97 10.21
N SER A 88 10.84 12.31 10.28
CA SER A 88 9.86 13.12 9.57
C SER A 88 9.95 12.92 8.05
N ALA A 89 11.15 12.98 7.49
CA ALA A 89 11.39 12.75 6.06
C ALA A 89 11.01 11.32 5.62
N ALA A 90 11.29 10.31 6.45
CA ALA A 90 10.87 8.94 6.20
C ALA A 90 9.35 8.79 6.21
N ASN A 91 8.66 9.38 7.18
CA ASN A 91 7.19 9.37 7.27
C ASN A 91 6.54 10.09 6.08
N ALA A 92 7.14 11.20 5.62
CA ALA A 92 6.71 11.90 4.41
C ALA A 92 6.83 10.98 3.17
N LYS A 93 7.98 10.30 3.00
CA LYS A 93 8.18 9.34 1.90
C LYS A 93 7.20 8.16 1.95
N VAL A 94 6.92 7.62 3.13
CA VAL A 94 5.92 6.54 3.28
C VAL A 94 4.54 7.00 2.81
N THR A 95 4.16 8.24 3.16
CA THR A 95 2.90 8.83 2.72
C THR A 95 2.88 9.04 1.21
N GLU A 96 3.97 9.56 0.65
CA GLU A 96 4.13 9.75 -0.79
C GLU A 96 4.02 8.43 -1.56
N TYR A 97 4.75 7.38 -1.16
CA TYR A 97 4.69 6.07 -1.80
C TYR A 97 3.31 5.42 -1.67
N ARG A 98 2.62 5.60 -0.54
CA ARG A 98 1.23 5.15 -0.38
C ARG A 98 0.32 5.82 -1.41
N ASN A 99 0.48 7.13 -1.62
CA ASN A 99 -0.31 7.89 -2.59
C ASN A 99 0.01 7.48 -4.03
N GLN A 100 1.30 7.32 -4.38
CA GLN A 100 1.72 6.84 -5.70
C GLN A 100 1.16 5.45 -5.99
N LEU A 101 1.22 4.54 -5.02
CA LEU A 101 0.65 3.19 -5.16
C LEU A 101 -0.86 3.24 -5.40
N GLN A 102 -1.58 4.14 -4.72
CA GLN A 102 -3.00 4.31 -4.95
C GLN A 102 -3.29 4.85 -6.36
N ASN A 103 -2.50 5.83 -6.83
CA ASN A 103 -2.66 6.39 -8.17
C ASN A 103 -2.43 5.32 -9.25
N VAL A 104 -1.32 4.58 -9.17
CA VAL A 104 -1.00 3.51 -10.13
C VAL A 104 -2.07 2.41 -10.13
N LYS A 105 -2.63 2.05 -8.95
CA LYS A 105 -3.74 1.09 -8.87
C LYS A 105 -5.00 1.61 -9.56
N GLN A 106 -5.29 2.90 -9.49
CA GLN A 106 -6.44 3.51 -10.17
C GLN A 106 -6.22 3.55 -11.68
N GLU A 107 -5.05 3.99 -12.14
CA GLU A 107 -4.67 3.98 -13.55
C GLU A 107 -4.75 2.55 -14.13
N LEU A 108 -4.22 1.56 -13.42
CA LEU A 108 -4.29 0.15 -13.84
C LEU A 108 -5.74 -0.32 -14.03
N LYS A 109 -6.65 0.06 -13.12
CA LYS A 109 -8.08 -0.27 -13.26
C LYS A 109 -8.69 0.39 -14.49
N LEU A 110 -8.33 1.64 -14.79
CA LEU A 110 -8.81 2.33 -15.99
C LEU A 110 -8.28 1.67 -17.26
N THR A 111 -6.99 1.34 -17.31
CA THR A 111 -6.39 0.60 -18.42
C THR A 111 -7.05 -0.76 -18.62
N GLN A 112 -7.33 -1.50 -17.55
CA GLN A 112 -8.05 -2.78 -17.63
C GLN A 112 -9.46 -2.61 -18.18
N LYS A 113 -10.19 -1.56 -17.79
CA LYS A 113 -11.52 -1.26 -18.35
C LYS A 113 -11.47 -0.96 -19.85
N ILE A 114 -10.50 -0.17 -20.30
CA ILE A 114 -10.33 0.15 -21.72
C ILE A 114 -9.95 -1.12 -22.49
N LEU A 115 -9.02 -1.92 -21.94
CA LEU A 115 -8.63 -3.20 -22.53
C LEU A 115 -9.83 -4.14 -22.66
N ALA A 116 -10.66 -4.25 -21.62
CA ALA A 116 -11.89 -5.07 -21.65
C ALA A 116 -12.85 -4.65 -22.77
N LYS A 117 -12.93 -3.36 -23.12
CA LYS A 117 -13.74 -2.91 -24.26
C LYS A 117 -13.16 -3.38 -25.61
N GLU A 118 -11.84 -3.41 -25.72
CA GLU A 118 -11.15 -3.86 -26.93
C GLU A 118 -11.17 -5.40 -27.07
N VAL A 119 -10.94 -6.11 -25.96
CA VAL A 119 -10.88 -7.58 -25.93
C VAL A 119 -12.24 -8.25 -25.83
N GLY A 120 -13.19 -7.54 -25.23
CA GLY A 120 -14.51 -8.01 -24.86
C GLY A 120 -14.64 -8.32 -23.37
N GLU A 121 -15.79 -7.95 -22.81
CA GLU A 121 -16.07 -7.99 -21.37
C GLU A 121 -16.00 -9.42 -20.79
N ASP A 122 -16.29 -10.43 -21.60
CA ASP A 122 -16.27 -11.86 -21.21
C ASP A 122 -14.89 -12.53 -21.43
N VAL A 123 -13.89 -11.79 -21.89
CA VAL A 123 -12.57 -12.36 -22.24
C VAL A 123 -11.62 -12.27 -21.04
N ASN A 124 -11.15 -13.43 -20.58
CA ASN A 124 -10.15 -13.51 -19.53
C ASN A 124 -8.77 -13.04 -20.06
N ILE A 125 -8.28 -11.91 -19.55
CA ILE A 125 -6.98 -11.34 -19.97
C ILE A 125 -5.82 -12.33 -19.76
N GLN A 126 -5.88 -13.21 -18.76
CA GLN A 126 -4.85 -14.23 -18.52
C GLN A 126 -4.84 -15.31 -19.61
N SER A 127 -5.99 -15.61 -20.23
CA SER A 127 -6.05 -16.59 -21.33
C SER A 127 -5.57 -16.00 -22.67
N LEU A 128 -5.53 -14.67 -22.80
CA LEU A 128 -4.90 -13.99 -23.94
C LEU A 128 -3.39 -14.09 -23.89
N LEU A 129 -2.80 -14.05 -22.69
CA LEU A 129 -1.35 -14.22 -22.50
C LEU A 129 -0.86 -15.62 -22.90
N THR A 130 -1.71 -16.64 -22.80
CA THR A 130 -1.37 -18.02 -23.19
C THR A 130 -1.64 -18.32 -24.67
N ASN A 131 -2.48 -17.52 -25.35
CA ASN A 131 -2.85 -17.71 -26.76
C ASN A 131 -2.59 -16.44 -27.59
N LEU A 132 -1.36 -15.94 -27.56
CA LEU A 132 -0.94 -14.67 -28.17
C LEU A 132 -1.22 -14.54 -29.68
N GLY A 133 -1.39 -15.65 -30.41
CA GLY A 133 -1.53 -15.65 -31.88
C GLY A 133 -2.95 -15.79 -32.42
N SER A 134 -3.92 -16.21 -31.61
CA SER A 134 -5.27 -16.58 -32.12
C SER A 134 -6.34 -15.54 -31.80
N TRP A 135 -6.05 -14.57 -30.94
CA TRP A 135 -7.03 -13.58 -30.53
C TRP A 135 -7.15 -12.44 -31.54
N ARG A 136 -8.38 -11.96 -31.78
CA ARG A 136 -8.70 -10.82 -32.64
C ARG A 136 -9.55 -9.80 -31.88
N GLY A 137 -9.20 -8.52 -32.05
CA GLY A 137 -9.92 -7.35 -31.51
C GLY A 137 -11.42 -7.35 -31.79
N ARG A 138 -12.23 -6.79 -30.87
CA ARG A 138 -13.65 -6.54 -31.15
C ARG A 138 -13.85 -5.68 -32.39
N ALA A 139 -13.04 -4.63 -32.55
CA ALA A 139 -13.12 -3.77 -33.73
C ALA A 139 -12.92 -4.56 -35.04
N GLN A 140 -11.95 -5.49 -35.05
CA GLN A 140 -11.69 -6.36 -36.20
C GLN A 140 -12.81 -7.37 -36.43
N GLN A 141 -13.37 -7.96 -35.37
CA GLN A 141 -14.51 -8.87 -35.48
C GLN A 141 -15.75 -8.16 -36.04
N ILE A 142 -16.04 -6.94 -35.55
CA ILE A 142 -17.15 -6.12 -36.05
C ILE A 142 -16.97 -5.82 -37.53
N LEU A 143 -15.79 -5.36 -37.95
CA LEU A 143 -15.50 -5.09 -39.35
C LEU A 143 -15.66 -6.33 -40.23
N LEU A 144 -15.20 -7.50 -39.77
CA LEU A 144 -15.35 -8.75 -40.50
C LEU A 144 -16.83 -9.14 -40.66
N LEU A 145 -17.63 -8.95 -39.62
CA LEU A 145 -19.07 -9.22 -39.67
C LEU A 145 -19.80 -8.25 -40.62
N GLN A 146 -19.39 -6.98 -40.65
CA GLN A 146 -19.95 -5.97 -41.55
C GLN A 146 -19.57 -6.20 -43.02
N THR A 147 -18.39 -6.74 -43.27
CA THR A 147 -17.89 -7.03 -44.64
C THR A 147 -18.38 -8.36 -45.18
N ARG A 148 -18.93 -9.25 -44.32
CA ARG A 148 -19.57 -10.48 -44.77
C ARG A 148 -20.98 -10.12 -45.29
N PRO A 149 -21.25 -10.22 -46.60
CA PRO A 149 -22.59 -9.96 -47.11
C PRO A 149 -23.56 -10.94 -46.44
N SER A 150 -24.64 -10.41 -45.88
CA SER A 150 -25.76 -11.19 -45.34
C SER A 150 -26.37 -12.03 -46.47
N SER A 151 -25.79 -13.20 -46.69
CA SER A 151 -26.36 -14.26 -47.52
C SER A 151 -27.50 -14.88 -46.71
N SER A 152 -28.59 -14.15 -46.57
CA SER A 152 -29.89 -14.78 -46.35
C SER A 152 -30.23 -15.50 -47.66
N PRO A 153 -30.31 -16.84 -47.70
CA PRO A 153 -30.97 -17.49 -48.83
C PRO A 153 -32.41 -16.99 -48.83
N ARG A 154 -32.78 -16.21 -49.86
CA ARG A 154 -34.19 -15.95 -50.15
C ARG A 154 -34.80 -17.30 -50.45
N VAL A 155 -35.54 -17.83 -49.48
CA VAL A 155 -36.42 -18.96 -49.67
C VAL A 155 -37.56 -18.43 -50.54
N PHE A 156 -37.56 -18.81 -51.81
CA PHE A 156 -38.70 -18.67 -52.71
C PHE A 156 -39.72 -19.77 -52.42
#